data_AF-M1ZYV8-F1
#
_entry.id   AF-M1ZYV8-F1
#
_cell.length_a   1.000
_cell.length_b   1.000
_cell.length_c   1.000
_cell.angle_alpha   90.00
_cell.angle_beta   90.00
_cell.angle_gamma   90.00
#
_symmetry.space_group_name_H-M   'P 1'
#
loop_
_entity.id
_entity.type
_entity.pdbx_description
1 polymer ?
#
loop_
_entity_poly.entity_id
_entity_poly.type
_entity_poly.pdbx_seq_one_letter_code
_entity_poly.pdbx_strand_id
1 'polypeptide(L)' 'MYSSRPQVNSGYVDLINAIILRAVQDARLERLSLNSSKVNKEGIKTKAEQFLDSEEFEYLCECVGKDWSEIRRLTLN' A
#
# COMPACT_ATOMS: atom_id res chain seq x y z
N MET A 1 12.78 -7.64 -24.85
CA MET A 1 11.77 -6.85 -24.09
C MET A 1 12.53 -5.96 -23.11
N TYR A 2 12.58 -4.66 -23.34
CA TYR A 2 13.12 -3.72 -22.36
C TYR A 2 12.13 -3.68 -21.19
N SER A 3 12.51 -4.26 -20.05
CA SER A 3 11.79 -4.02 -18.79
C SER A 3 12.21 -2.63 -18.33
N SER A 4 11.47 -1.63 -18.78
CA SER A 4 11.64 -0.23 -18.36
C SER A 4 11.12 -0.07 -16.94
N ARG A 5 11.74 -0.74 -15.96
CA ARG A 5 11.46 -0.47 -14.56
C ARG A 5 11.81 1.00 -14.30
N PRO A 6 10.94 1.78 -13.62
CA PRO A 6 11.27 3.14 -13.24
C PRO A 6 12.60 3.16 -12.49
N GLN A 7 13.55 3.99 -12.92
CA GLN A 7 14.80 4.17 -12.19
C GLN A 7 14.56 5.11 -11.02
N VAL A 8 14.50 4.54 -9.81
CA VAL A 8 14.24 5.29 -8.57
C VAL A 8 15.52 5.39 -7.76
N ASN A 9 15.82 6.59 -7.23
CA ASN A 9 16.95 6.76 -6.32
C ASN A 9 16.73 5.93 -5.04
N SER A 10 17.78 5.27 -4.56
CA SER A 10 17.79 4.45 -3.34
C SER A 10 17.04 5.06 -2.14
N GLY A 11 17.18 6.36 -1.88
CA GLY A 11 16.48 7.01 -0.75
C GLY A 11 14.95 7.08 -0.91
N TYR A 12 14.44 7.06 -2.14
CA TYR A 12 13.00 7.00 -2.40
C TYR A 12 12.46 5.58 -2.38
N VAL A 13 13.29 4.56 -2.61
CA VAL A 13 12.88 3.15 -2.50
C VAL A 13 12.36 2.85 -1.09
N ASP A 14 13.08 3.30 -0.05
CA ASP A 14 12.67 3.09 1.35
C ASP A 14 11.37 3.83 1.67
N LEU A 15 11.21 5.06 1.16
CA LEU A 15 9.99 5.84 1.33
C LEU A 15 8.79 5.16 0.65
N ILE A 16 8.95 4.70 -0.59
CA ILE A 16 7.90 4.00 -1.33
C ILE A 16 7.52 2.70 -0.62
N ASN A 17 8.51 1.94 -0.13
CA ASN A 17 8.26 0.76 0.67
C ASN A 17 7.46 1.08 1.94
N ALA A 18 7.78 2.17 2.64
CA ALA A 18 7.04 2.60 3.82
C ALA A 18 5.58 2.99 3.49
N ILE A 19 5.35 3.68 2.38
CA ILE A 19 3.99 4.04 1.90
C ILE A 19 3.17 2.77 1.63
N ILE A 20 3.74 1.82 0.88
CA ILE A 20 3.10 0.53 0.57
C ILE A 20 2.75 -0.23 1.86
N LEU A 21 3.70 -0.33 2.79
CA LEU A 21 3.48 -1.02 4.07
C LEU A 21 2.38 -0.34 4.89
N ARG A 22 2.34 0.99 4.92
CA ARG A 22 1.33 1.74 5.65
C ARG A 22 -0.07 1.51 5.08
N ALA A 23 -0.23 1.57 3.77
CA ALA A 23 -1.50 1.30 3.10
C ALA A 23 -2.03 -0.10 3.43
N VAL A 24 -1.16 -1.11 3.41
CA VAL A 24 -1.52 -2.49 3.76
C VAL A 24 -1.94 -2.60 5.23
N GLN A 25 -1.27 -1.91 6.15
CA GLN A 25 -1.64 -1.88 7.56
C GLN A 25 -3.00 -1.20 7.78
N ASP A 26 -3.25 -0.09 7.07
CA ASP A 26 -4.48 0.68 7.18
C ASP A 26 -5.69 -0.05 6.58
N ALA A 27 -5.51 -0.81 5.50
CA ALA A 27 -6.57 -1.68 4.96
C ALA A 27 -6.88 -2.84 5.94
N ARG A 28 -5.89 -3.31 6.70
CA ARG A 28 -6.02 -4.38 7.70
C ARG A 28 -6.43 -3.88 9.09
N LEU A 29 -6.76 -2.60 9.26
CA LEU A 29 -6.89 -1.95 10.57
C LEU A 29 -7.98 -2.56 11.47
N GLU A 30 -8.95 -3.31 10.92
CA GLU A 30 -9.89 -4.12 11.69
C GLU A 30 -9.22 -5.22 12.53
N ARG A 31 -8.01 -5.69 12.18
CA ARG A 31 -7.21 -6.62 12.99
C ARG A 31 -6.43 -5.95 14.13
N LEU A 32 -6.26 -4.63 14.10
CA LEU A 32 -5.54 -3.89 15.15
C LEU A 32 -6.56 -3.30 16.13
N SER A 33 -6.64 -3.90 17.32
CA SER A 33 -7.42 -3.41 18.44
C SER A 33 -6.86 -2.07 18.95
N LEU A 34 -7.20 -0.98 18.27
CA LEU A 34 -6.98 0.37 18.76
C LEU A 34 -8.18 0.73 19.64
N ASN A 35 -8.00 0.74 20.96
CA ASN A 35 -9.02 1.06 21.98
C ASN A 35 -9.43 2.55 22.02
N SER A 36 -9.29 3.28 20.91
CA SER A 36 -9.59 4.72 20.81
C SER A 36 -10.87 4.93 20.01
N SER A 37 -11.95 5.32 20.71
CA SER A 37 -13.25 5.68 20.13
C SER A 37 -13.25 7.00 19.33
N LYS A 38 -12.10 7.67 19.20
CA LYS A 38 -11.96 8.96 18.49
C LYS A 38 -11.49 8.84 17.04
N VAL A 39 -11.05 7.66 16.60
CA VAL A 39 -10.51 7.46 15.25
C VAL A 39 -11.54 6.77 14.38
N ASN A 40 -11.90 7.39 13.25
CA ASN A 40 -12.77 6.79 12.24
C ASN A 40 -12.01 5.68 11.48
N LYS A 41 -11.98 4.48 12.05
CA LYS A 41 -11.28 3.31 11.49
C LYS A 41 -11.81 2.90 10.13
N GLU A 42 -13.13 2.95 9.95
CA GLU A 42 -13.79 2.59 8.71
C GLU A 42 -13.38 3.54 7.58
N GLY A 43 -13.36 4.85 7.85
CA GLY A 43 -12.89 5.83 6.87
C GLY A 43 -11.40 5.68 6.50
N ILE A 44 -10.55 5.24 7.43
CA ILE A 44 -9.14 4.93 7.14
C ILE A 44 -9.04 3.68 6.27
N LYS A 45 -9.76 2.61 6.62
CA LYS A 45 -9.80 1.36 5.88
C LYS A 45 -10.25 1.60 4.44
N THR A 46 -11.39 2.27 4.24
CA THR A 46 -11.93 2.57 2.90
C THR A 46 -10.94 3.35 2.04
N LYS A 47 -10.25 4.35 2.60
CA LYS A 47 -9.24 5.11 1.86
C LYS A 47 -8.04 4.26 1.48
N ALA A 48 -7.60 3.38 2.38
CA ALA A 48 -6.49 2.47 2.11
C ALA A 48 -6.87 1.45 1.04
N GLU A 49 -8.08 0.89 1.07
CA GLU A 49 -8.59 -0.01 0.03
C GLU A 49 -8.67 0.70 -1.33
N GLN A 50 -9.21 1.91 -1.39
CA GLN A 50 -9.24 2.73 -2.60
C GLN A 50 -7.83 3.01 -3.16
N PHE A 51 -6.86 3.27 -2.29
CA PHE A 51 -5.47 3.47 -2.70
C PHE A 51 -4.85 2.17 -3.22
N LEU A 52 -5.08 1.03 -2.57
CA LEU A 52 -4.59 -0.29 -3.01
C LEU A 52 -5.17 -0.71 -4.37
N ASP A 53 -6.35 -0.19 -4.73
CA ASP A 53 -6.99 -0.40 -6.03
C ASP A 53 -6.57 0.63 -7.11
N SER A 54 -5.71 1.60 -6.77
CA SER A 54 -5.35 2.69 -7.67
C SER A 54 -4.14 2.38 -8.57
N GLU A 55 -4.09 3.01 -9.74
CA GLU A 55 -2.92 2.98 -10.65
C GLU A 55 -1.67 3.58 -9.99
N GLU A 56 -1.84 4.52 -9.05
CA GLU A 56 -0.73 5.08 -8.26
C GLU A 56 -0.04 3.99 -7.44
N PHE A 57 -0.81 3.11 -6.80
CA PHE A 57 -0.25 2.01 -6.02
C PHE A 57 0.46 0.97 -6.89
N GLU A 58 -0.10 0.65 -8.07
CA GLU A 58 0.56 -0.20 -9.06
C GLU A 58 1.92 0.38 -9.47
N TYR A 59 1.95 1.68 -9.84
CA TYR A 59 3.18 2.37 -10.21
C TYR A 59 4.23 2.38 -9.07
N LEU A 60 3.81 2.60 -7.83
CA LEU A 60 4.69 2.55 -6.67
C LEU A 60 5.28 1.15 -6.46
N CYS A 61 4.50 0.10 -6.68
CA CYS A 61 5.00 -1.28 -6.62
C CYS A 61 6.03 -1.55 -7.73
N GLU A 62 5.79 -1.09 -8.96
CA GLU A 62 6.75 -1.21 -10.06
C GLU A 62 8.07 -0.51 -9.75
N CYS A 63 8.01 0.70 -9.18
CA CYS A 63 9.16 1.50 -8.74
C CYS A 63 10.10 0.76 -7.78
N VAL A 64 9.56 -0.16 -6.96
CA VAL A 64 10.34 -0.93 -5.98
C VAL A 64 10.38 -2.43 -6.29
N GLY A 65 9.91 -2.84 -7.47
CA GLY A 65 9.92 -4.24 -7.91
C GLY A 65 9.05 -5.18 -7.08
N LYS A 66 7.92 -4.69 -6.54
CA LYS A 66 6.92 -5.50 -5.81
C LYS A 66 5.78 -5.92 -6.72
N ASP A 67 5.22 -7.10 -6.45
CA ASP A 67 4.01 -7.58 -7.12
C ASP A 67 2.77 -6.97 -6.44
N TRP A 68 2.18 -5.96 -7.08
CA TRP A 68 1.00 -5.29 -6.56
C TRP A 68 -0.22 -6.22 -6.49
N SER A 69 -0.36 -7.14 -7.45
CA SER A 69 -1.47 -8.08 -7.52
C SER A 69 -1.42 -9.07 -6.36
N GLU A 70 -0.23 -9.56 -6.02
CA GLU A 70 -0.04 -10.40 -4.85
C GLU A 70 -0.33 -9.64 -3.54
N ILE A 71 0.18 -8.42 -3.39
CA ILE A 71 -0.06 -7.60 -2.18
C ILE A 71 -1.56 -7.37 -2.00
N ARG A 72 -2.26 -6.99 -3.07
CA ARG A 72 -3.70 -6.76 -3.07
C ARG A 72 -4.46 -8.02 -2.67
N ARG A 73 -4.14 -9.17 -3.30
CA ARG A 73 -4.75 -10.47 -2.98
C ARG A 73 -4.53 -10.86 -1.52
N LEU A 74 -3.39 -10.57 -0.93
CA LEU A 74 -3.12 -10.90 0.48
C LEU A 74 -3.75 -9.91 1.47
N THR A 75 -4.15 -8.72 1.01
CA THR A 75 -4.59 -7.62 1.88
C THR A 75 -6.11 -7.47 1.90
N LEU A 76 -6.78 -7.65 0.75
CA LEU A 76 -8.22 -7.45 0.58
C LEU A 76 -9.05 -8.75 0.66
N ASN A 77 -8.40 -9.91 0.81
CA ASN A 77 -9.06 -11.21 1.00
C ASN A 77 -9.27 -11.58 2.47
#